data_AF-A0A961INN7-F1
#
_entry.id   AF-A0A961INN7-F1
#
_cell.length_a   1.000
_cell.length_b   1.000
_cell.length_c   1.000
_cell.angle_alpha   90.00
_cell.angle_beta   90.00
_cell.angle_gamma   90.00
#
_symmetry.space_group_name_H-M   'P 1'
#
loop_
_entity.id
_entity.type
_entity.pdbx_description
1 polymer ?
#
loop_
_entity_poly.entity_id
_entity_poly.type
_entity_poly.pdbx_seq_one_letter_code
_entity_poly.pdbx_strand_id
1 'polypeptide(L)'
;MTQHSRNARGRFGDEESEELYATANVRALFDEMSATYRLVNLVTSFGFSQLWRSQAVRLLRPRRGSHVADLMTGMGESFAALARHLGPEGHVTAIDFSAAMLRHAESVRKKARGPAIDLVEADVFDYEPDQRFDFILCNFGIKTLAQYRAKQLAELVENWLSPAGSFVFLEISVPANRILREPYMFYLKRIIPWLGRLFLGNPDNYRMLGLYTERFKDCGGLAATFRKQGFQIEERRLFFGCATAIRGCRSQSIRSSTGQGGSEPVPANGGPDQTPGPDTPAGPERSR
;
A
#
# COMPACT_ATOMS: atom_id res chain seq x y z
N MET A 1 -20.04 9.78 -47.43
CA MET A 1 -20.85 8.94 -46.54
C MET A 1 -20.04 7.69 -46.21
N THR A 2 -19.65 7.33 -45.00
CA THR A 2 -19.86 7.91 -43.67
C THR A 2 -18.82 7.23 -42.76
N GLN A 3 -17.79 7.96 -42.35
CA GLN A 3 -16.77 7.52 -41.40
C GLN A 3 -17.26 7.86 -39.99
N HIS A 4 -18.33 7.21 -39.49
CA HIS A 4 -18.97 7.60 -38.22
C HIS A 4 -19.37 6.44 -37.28
N SER A 5 -19.00 5.18 -37.57
CA SER A 5 -19.50 4.04 -36.77
C SER A 5 -18.48 3.37 -35.83
N ARG A 6 -17.25 3.89 -35.70
CA ARG A 6 -16.24 3.33 -34.76
C ARG A 6 -16.06 4.09 -33.44
N ASN A 7 -16.62 5.30 -33.29
CA ASN A 7 -16.38 6.15 -32.12
C ASN A 7 -17.43 6.02 -31.00
N ALA A 8 -18.64 5.53 -31.28
CA ALA A 8 -19.69 5.46 -30.26
C ALA A 8 -19.45 4.37 -29.21
N ARG A 9 -18.92 3.20 -29.62
CA ARG A 9 -18.71 2.06 -28.71
C ARG A 9 -17.55 2.25 -27.71
N GLY A 10 -16.57 3.09 -28.05
CA GLY A 10 -15.51 3.50 -27.13
C GLY A 10 -16.02 4.52 -26.11
N ARG A 11 -16.70 5.57 -26.58
CA ARG A 11 -17.24 6.63 -25.71
C ARG A 11 -18.24 6.12 -24.66
N PHE A 12 -19.14 5.21 -25.05
CA PHE A 12 -20.09 4.61 -24.09
C PHE A 12 -19.40 3.77 -23.00
N GLY A 13 -18.35 3.03 -23.36
CA GLY A 13 -17.59 2.22 -22.38
C GLY A 13 -16.71 3.08 -21.47
N ASP A 14 -16.18 4.18 -22.00
CA ASP A 14 -15.39 5.15 -21.24
C ASP A 14 -16.29 5.95 -20.28
N GLU A 15 -17.45 6.45 -20.74
CA GLU A 15 -18.46 7.15 -19.93
C GLU A 15 -19.01 6.24 -18.79
N GLU A 16 -19.35 4.98 -19.08
CA GLU A 16 -19.80 4.01 -18.06
C GLU A 16 -18.69 3.68 -17.05
N SER A 17 -17.42 3.67 -17.49
CA SER A 17 -16.29 3.48 -16.58
C SER A 17 -16.02 4.72 -15.73
N GLU A 18 -16.16 5.92 -16.28
CA GLU A 18 -16.03 7.16 -15.51
C GLU A 18 -17.13 7.28 -14.44
N GLU A 19 -18.37 6.97 -14.79
CA GLU A 19 -19.49 6.97 -13.85
C GLU A 19 -19.29 5.93 -12.73
N LEU A 20 -18.81 4.72 -13.06
CA LEU A 20 -18.52 3.67 -12.08
C LEU A 20 -17.51 4.10 -11.01
N TYR A 21 -16.51 4.90 -11.39
CA TYR A 21 -15.44 5.34 -10.50
C TYR A 21 -15.58 6.79 -10.02
N ALA A 22 -16.69 7.46 -10.35
CA ALA A 22 -16.95 8.82 -9.89
C ALA A 22 -16.97 8.85 -8.35
N THR A 23 -16.20 9.77 -7.76
CA THR A 23 -16.04 9.88 -6.30
C THR A 23 -17.39 9.94 -5.57
N ALA A 24 -18.39 10.65 -6.12
CA ALA A 24 -19.73 10.73 -5.56
C ALA A 24 -20.45 9.38 -5.52
N ASN A 25 -20.33 8.56 -6.57
CA ASN A 25 -20.97 7.24 -6.65
C ASN A 25 -20.30 6.25 -5.69
N VAL A 26 -18.97 6.26 -5.63
CA VAL A 26 -18.23 5.41 -4.69
C VAL A 26 -18.53 5.83 -3.24
N ARG A 27 -18.63 7.13 -2.95
CA ARG A 27 -19.01 7.65 -1.63
C ARG A 27 -20.42 7.19 -1.23
N ALA A 28 -21.40 7.39 -2.10
CA ALA A 28 -22.79 6.99 -1.85
C ALA A 28 -22.92 5.49 -1.58
N LEU A 29 -22.21 4.66 -2.36
CA LEU A 29 -22.14 3.22 -2.17
C LEU A 29 -21.67 2.86 -0.74
N PHE A 30 -20.57 3.45 -0.28
CA PHE A 30 -20.04 3.13 1.05
C PHE A 30 -20.85 3.75 2.19
N ASP A 31 -21.43 4.94 1.99
CA ASP A 31 -22.35 5.53 2.97
C ASP A 31 -23.56 4.62 3.23
N GLU A 32 -24.18 4.08 2.18
CA GLU A 32 -25.32 3.16 2.30
C GLU A 32 -24.90 1.81 2.91
N MET A 33 -23.71 1.31 2.57
CA MET A 33 -23.22 0.03 3.08
C MET A 33 -22.74 0.08 4.52
N SER A 34 -22.41 1.26 5.09
CA SER A 34 -21.77 1.41 6.41
C SER A 34 -22.41 0.55 7.52
N ALA A 35 -23.74 0.49 7.58
CA ALA A 35 -24.49 -0.29 8.58
C ALA A 35 -24.32 -1.81 8.46
N THR A 36 -24.14 -2.33 7.23
CA THR A 36 -24.14 -3.77 6.93
C THR A 36 -22.75 -4.30 6.54
N TYR A 37 -21.82 -3.41 6.20
CA TYR A 37 -20.52 -3.74 5.64
C TYR A 37 -19.68 -4.66 6.53
N ARG A 38 -19.78 -4.52 7.87
CA ARG A 38 -19.05 -5.41 8.79
C ARG A 38 -19.54 -6.86 8.70
N LEU A 39 -20.85 -7.07 8.67
CA LEU A 39 -21.44 -8.41 8.55
C LEU A 39 -21.17 -8.98 7.16
N VAL A 40 -21.28 -8.14 6.12
CA VAL A 40 -20.93 -8.50 4.75
C VAL A 40 -19.49 -8.97 4.67
N ASN A 41 -18.53 -8.17 5.14
CA ASN A 41 -17.11 -8.53 5.10
C ASN A 41 -16.83 -9.81 5.86
N LEU A 42 -17.47 -10.03 7.00
CA LEU A 42 -17.32 -11.27 7.75
C LEU A 42 -17.81 -12.47 6.93
N VAL A 43 -19.00 -12.37 6.34
CA VAL A 43 -19.61 -13.43 5.53
C VAL A 43 -18.83 -13.66 4.23
N THR A 44 -18.57 -12.60 3.46
CA THR A 44 -17.90 -12.64 2.16
C THR A 44 -16.48 -13.15 2.24
N SER A 45 -15.76 -12.77 3.30
CA SER A 45 -14.40 -13.20 3.50
C SER A 45 -14.30 -14.45 4.36
N PHE A 46 -15.39 -15.01 4.90
CA PHE A 46 -15.33 -16.05 5.94
C PHE A 46 -14.32 -15.71 7.07
N GLY A 47 -14.24 -14.43 7.43
CA GLY A 47 -13.27 -13.90 8.40
C GLY A 47 -11.83 -13.70 7.90
N PHE A 48 -11.49 -14.12 6.67
CA PHE A 48 -10.14 -13.94 6.11
C PHE A 48 -9.74 -12.47 5.95
N SER A 49 -10.68 -11.54 5.81
CA SER A 49 -10.38 -10.11 5.70
C SER A 49 -9.56 -9.59 6.90
N GLN A 50 -9.91 -9.99 8.12
CA GLN A 50 -9.17 -9.60 9.33
C GLN A 50 -7.79 -10.24 9.39
N LEU A 51 -7.68 -11.50 8.96
CA LEU A 51 -6.40 -12.19 8.86
C LEU A 51 -5.48 -11.49 7.85
N TRP A 52 -5.98 -11.17 6.66
CA TRP A 52 -5.23 -10.47 5.62
C TRP A 52 -4.83 -9.06 6.05
N ARG A 53 -5.71 -8.30 6.73
CA ARG A 53 -5.34 -7.00 7.32
C ARG A 53 -4.18 -7.13 8.31
N SER A 54 -4.22 -8.13 9.19
CA SER A 54 -3.11 -8.37 10.11
C SER A 54 -1.83 -8.84 9.40
N GLN A 55 -1.94 -9.54 8.26
CA GLN A 55 -0.78 -9.90 7.42
C GLN A 55 -0.22 -8.68 6.68
N ALA A 56 -1.07 -7.78 6.18
CA ALA A 56 -0.66 -6.54 5.53
C ALA A 56 0.10 -5.62 6.50
N VAL A 57 -0.39 -5.43 7.72
CA VAL A 57 0.33 -4.67 8.75
C VAL A 57 1.68 -5.31 9.09
N ARG A 58 1.76 -6.64 9.14
CA ARG A 58 3.04 -7.33 9.36
C ARG A 58 4.00 -7.15 8.18
N LEU A 59 3.49 -7.19 6.97
CA LEU A 59 4.25 -6.95 5.74
C LEU A 59 4.76 -5.50 5.69
N LEU A 60 4.00 -4.54 6.23
CA LEU A 60 4.40 -3.14 6.33
C LEU A 60 5.63 -2.94 7.22
N ARG A 61 5.87 -3.85 8.18
CA ARG A 61 6.97 -3.81 9.15
C ARG A 61 7.04 -2.48 9.92
N PRO A 62 5.91 -1.99 10.49
CA PRO A 62 5.89 -0.75 11.24
C PRO A 62 6.76 -0.86 12.49
N ARG A 63 7.47 0.22 12.79
CA ARG A 63 8.28 0.36 14.01
C ARG A 63 7.41 0.98 15.12
N ARG A 64 7.77 0.71 16.39
CA ARG A 64 7.10 1.36 17.52
C ARG A 64 7.32 2.88 17.42
N GLY A 65 6.29 3.66 17.71
CA GLY A 65 6.36 5.12 17.63
C GLY A 65 6.27 5.70 16.22
N SER A 66 6.12 4.90 15.16
CA SER A 66 6.04 5.41 13.80
C SER A 66 4.69 6.05 13.46
N HIS A 67 4.71 6.94 12.46
CA HIS A 67 3.52 7.57 11.91
C HIS A 67 3.04 6.84 10.65
N VAL A 68 1.78 6.41 10.63
CA VAL A 68 1.17 5.64 9.53
C VAL A 68 0.00 6.40 8.93
N ALA A 69 -0.04 6.55 7.61
CA ALA A 69 -1.28 6.90 6.90
C ALA A 69 -2.07 5.63 6.57
N ASP A 70 -3.32 5.53 7.01
CA ASP A 70 -4.26 4.47 6.61
C ASP A 70 -5.26 5.05 5.61
N LEU A 71 -4.99 4.84 4.33
CA LEU A 71 -5.78 5.38 3.22
C LEU A 71 -7.03 4.52 2.99
N MET A 72 -8.18 5.17 2.79
CA MET A 72 -9.47 4.50 2.66
C MET A 72 -9.72 3.58 3.85
N THR A 73 -9.57 4.16 5.06
CA THR A 73 -9.54 3.40 6.33
C THR A 73 -10.84 2.62 6.60
N GLY A 74 -11.94 3.01 5.94
CA GLY A 74 -13.26 2.47 6.18
C GLY A 74 -13.68 2.67 7.63
N MET A 75 -14.07 1.59 8.29
CA MET A 75 -14.53 1.62 9.69
C MET A 75 -13.38 1.44 10.68
N GLY A 76 -12.13 1.66 10.26
CA GLY A 76 -10.96 1.49 11.12
C GLY A 76 -10.61 0.03 11.38
N GLU A 77 -10.92 -0.89 10.46
CA GLU A 77 -10.68 -2.32 10.66
C GLU A 77 -9.18 -2.67 10.83
N SER A 78 -8.28 -1.81 10.36
CA SER A 78 -6.83 -1.97 10.52
C SER A 78 -6.32 -1.55 11.91
N PHE A 79 -7.09 -0.78 12.69
CA PHE A 79 -6.59 -0.12 13.92
C PHE A 79 -6.07 -1.10 14.96
N ALA A 80 -6.78 -2.21 15.19
CA ALA A 80 -6.35 -3.22 16.15
C ALA A 80 -5.05 -3.93 15.73
N ALA A 81 -4.80 -4.05 14.42
CA ALA A 81 -3.55 -4.60 13.90
C ALA A 81 -2.40 -3.60 14.04
N LEU A 82 -2.63 -2.34 13.64
CA LEU A 82 -1.64 -1.25 13.81
C LEU A 82 -1.27 -1.04 15.28
N ALA A 83 -2.25 -1.04 16.17
CA ALA A 83 -2.06 -0.84 17.60
C ALA A 83 -1.09 -1.83 18.26
N ARG A 84 -1.11 -3.09 17.81
CA ARG A 84 -0.20 -4.14 18.29
C ARG A 84 1.27 -3.88 17.97
N HIS A 85 1.56 -3.08 16.95
CA HIS A 85 2.93 -2.82 16.49
C HIS A 85 3.42 -1.42 16.81
N LEU A 86 2.55 -0.41 16.71
CA LEU A 86 2.95 0.99 16.90
C LEU A 86 3.13 1.36 18.37
N GLY A 87 2.31 0.79 19.27
CA GLY A 87 2.32 1.16 20.68
C GLY A 87 1.78 2.59 20.94
N PRO A 88 1.87 3.09 22.18
CA PRO A 88 1.27 4.36 22.59
C PRO A 88 1.92 5.60 21.95
N GLU A 89 3.22 5.53 21.66
CA GLU A 89 3.96 6.64 21.00
C GLU A 89 3.70 6.72 19.50
N GLY A 90 2.97 5.76 18.93
CA GLY A 90 2.69 5.75 17.50
C GLY A 90 1.53 6.65 17.14
N HIS A 91 1.41 6.91 15.84
CA HIS A 91 0.35 7.76 15.31
C HIS A 91 -0.22 7.17 14.03
N VAL A 92 -1.54 7.23 13.86
CA VAL A 92 -2.24 6.86 12.64
C VAL A 92 -3.06 8.04 12.16
N THR A 93 -2.84 8.48 10.93
CA THR A 93 -3.75 9.38 10.21
C THR A 93 -4.62 8.52 9.29
N ALA A 94 -5.88 8.32 9.68
CA ALA A 94 -6.83 7.47 8.99
C ALA A 94 -7.74 8.34 8.12
N ILE A 95 -7.63 8.18 6.81
CA ILE A 95 -8.28 9.05 5.82
C ILE A 95 -9.38 8.25 5.12
N ASP A 96 -10.59 8.78 5.11
CA ASP A 96 -11.70 8.23 4.35
C ASP A 96 -12.68 9.33 3.98
N PHE A 97 -13.19 9.30 2.76
CA PHE A 97 -14.14 10.31 2.27
C PHE A 97 -15.58 10.12 2.77
N SER A 98 -15.89 8.99 3.42
CA SER A 98 -17.23 8.64 3.88
C SER A 98 -17.37 8.99 5.35
N ALA A 99 -18.16 10.04 5.61
CA ALA A 99 -18.54 10.42 6.97
C ALA A 99 -19.20 9.25 7.73
N ALA A 100 -19.96 8.39 7.04
CA ALA A 100 -20.59 7.22 7.64
C ALA A 100 -19.57 6.19 8.12
N MET A 101 -18.57 5.88 7.31
CA MET A 101 -17.47 4.99 7.68
C MET A 101 -16.68 5.54 8.86
N LEU A 102 -16.36 6.85 8.84
CA LEU A 102 -15.61 7.49 9.93
C LEU A 102 -16.38 7.52 11.26
N ARG A 103 -17.71 7.65 11.25
CA ARG A 103 -18.52 7.50 12.49
C ARG A 103 -18.35 6.13 13.14
N HIS A 104 -18.22 5.07 12.34
CA HIS A 104 -17.92 3.74 12.86
C HIS A 104 -16.46 3.61 13.28
N ALA A 105 -15.52 4.16 12.50
CA ALA A 105 -14.10 4.22 12.85
C ALA A 105 -13.87 4.92 14.20
N GLU A 106 -14.65 5.96 14.50
CA GLU A 106 -14.63 6.66 15.79
C GLU A 106 -14.93 5.74 16.97
N SER A 107 -15.92 4.87 16.80
CA SER A 107 -16.31 3.89 17.81
C SER A 107 -15.24 2.80 18.00
N VAL A 108 -14.53 2.43 16.93
CA VAL A 108 -13.40 1.48 16.98
C VAL A 108 -12.18 2.14 17.62
N ARG A 109 -11.86 3.37 17.21
CA ARG A 109 -10.78 4.21 17.77
C ARG A 109 -10.89 4.33 19.28
N LYS A 110 -12.06 4.66 19.82
CA LYS A 110 -12.30 4.78 21.28
C LYS A 110 -12.01 3.50 22.06
N LYS A 111 -12.05 2.34 21.41
CA LYS A 111 -11.75 1.03 22.01
C LYS A 111 -10.32 0.57 21.74
N ALA A 112 -9.63 1.20 20.79
CA ALA A 112 -8.26 0.88 20.47
C ALA A 112 -7.34 1.34 21.62
N ARG A 113 -6.47 0.44 22.07
CA ARG A 113 -5.38 0.77 22.99
C ARG A 113 -4.10 0.78 22.16
N GLY A 114 -3.38 1.89 22.11
CA GLY A 114 -2.15 1.99 21.32
C GLY A 114 -1.96 3.41 20.79
N PRO A 115 -1.74 3.58 19.47
CA PRO A 115 -1.34 4.85 18.88
C PRO A 115 -2.46 5.90 19.00
N ALA A 116 -2.07 7.17 18.93
CA ALA A 116 -3.01 8.24 18.60
C ALA A 116 -3.61 7.97 17.20
N ILE A 117 -4.89 8.25 17.00
CA ILE A 117 -5.57 8.03 15.72
C ILE A 117 -6.37 9.28 15.36
N ASP A 118 -5.97 9.96 14.29
CA ASP A 118 -6.71 11.06 13.72
C ASP A 118 -7.59 10.55 12.58
N LEU A 119 -8.88 10.88 12.64
CA LEU A 119 -9.83 10.56 11.58
C LEU A 119 -9.99 11.79 10.70
N VAL A 120 -9.73 11.65 9.40
CA VAL A 120 -9.78 12.73 8.43
C VAL A 120 -10.82 12.39 7.36
N GLU A 121 -11.86 13.22 7.28
CA GLU A 121 -12.86 13.13 6.22
C GLU A 121 -12.36 13.83 4.94
N ALA A 122 -11.80 13.06 4.02
CA ALA A 122 -11.28 13.60 2.76
C ALA A 122 -11.22 12.52 1.65
N ASP A 123 -11.37 12.94 0.39
CA ASP A 123 -10.82 12.15 -0.71
C ASP A 123 -9.30 12.17 -0.55
N VAL A 124 -8.65 11.00 -0.65
CA VAL A 124 -7.20 10.87 -0.48
C VAL A 124 -6.43 11.77 -1.46
N PHE A 125 -7.01 12.05 -2.63
CA PHE A 125 -6.38 12.92 -3.63
C PHE A 125 -6.53 14.43 -3.34
N ASP A 126 -7.41 14.81 -2.42
CA ASP A 126 -7.67 16.20 -2.03
C ASP A 126 -7.09 16.53 -0.64
N TYR A 127 -6.46 15.56 0.03
CA TYR A 127 -5.78 15.75 1.31
C TYR A 127 -4.31 16.10 1.09
N GLU A 128 -3.76 17.01 1.89
CA GLU A 128 -2.32 17.31 1.92
C GLU A 128 -1.83 17.19 3.37
N PRO A 129 -0.93 16.25 3.69
CA PRO A 129 -0.40 16.11 5.03
C PRO A 129 0.67 17.17 5.34
N ASP A 130 0.67 17.67 6.57
CA ASP A 130 1.71 18.60 7.05
C ASP A 130 3.11 17.96 7.12
N GLN A 131 3.18 16.63 7.18
CA GLN A 131 4.43 15.88 7.26
C GLN A 131 4.36 14.55 6.51
N ARG A 132 5.54 14.02 6.17
CA ARG A 132 5.67 12.70 5.56
C ARG A 132 5.42 11.59 6.59
N PHE A 133 4.80 10.51 6.15
CA PHE A 133 4.55 9.32 6.96
C PHE A 133 5.72 8.33 6.85
N ASP A 134 6.00 7.62 7.94
CA ASP A 134 6.93 6.48 7.92
C ASP A 134 6.37 5.33 7.10
N PHE A 135 5.05 5.14 7.16
CA PHE A 135 4.38 4.05 6.49
C PHE A 135 3.03 4.49 5.90
N ILE A 136 2.65 3.86 4.80
CA ILE A 136 1.34 4.06 4.17
C ILE A 136 0.67 2.69 4.02
N LEU A 137 -0.58 2.58 4.45
CA LEU A 137 -1.39 1.38 4.37
C LEU A 137 -2.66 1.68 3.58
N CYS A 138 -3.08 0.76 2.72
CA CYS A 138 -4.43 0.77 2.17
C CYS A 138 -4.90 -0.66 2.03
N ASN A 139 -6.02 -1.00 2.66
CA ASN A 139 -6.54 -2.36 2.65
C ASN A 139 -7.98 -2.40 2.13
N PHE A 140 -8.17 -2.98 0.94
CA PHE A 140 -9.43 -3.18 0.23
C PHE A 140 -10.11 -1.91 -0.32
N GLY A 141 -9.35 -0.82 -0.48
CA GLY A 141 -9.85 0.40 -1.10
C GLY A 141 -9.45 0.57 -2.58
N ILE A 142 -8.27 0.12 -2.99
CA ILE A 142 -7.68 0.48 -4.29
C ILE A 142 -8.54 0.03 -5.49
N LYS A 143 -9.28 -1.07 -5.40
CA LYS A 143 -10.14 -1.53 -6.51
C LYS A 143 -11.26 -0.54 -6.87
N THR A 144 -11.60 0.40 -5.99
CA THR A 144 -12.61 1.44 -6.26
C THR A 144 -12.02 2.70 -6.85
N LEU A 145 -10.70 2.74 -7.07
CA LEU A 145 -10.07 3.78 -7.86
C LEU A 145 -10.09 3.40 -9.34
N ALA A 146 -10.40 4.36 -10.20
CA ALA A 146 -10.22 4.18 -11.63
C ALA A 146 -8.75 3.88 -11.96
N GLN A 147 -8.51 3.01 -12.95
CA GLN A 147 -7.15 2.59 -13.31
C GLN A 147 -6.23 3.76 -13.69
N TYR A 148 -6.77 4.83 -14.29
CA TYR A 148 -6.00 6.03 -14.63
C TYR A 148 -5.47 6.78 -13.41
N ARG A 149 -6.11 6.63 -12.23
CA ARG A 149 -5.65 7.22 -10.97
C ARG A 149 -4.48 6.46 -10.34
N ALA A 150 -4.08 5.29 -10.86
CA ALA A 150 -2.95 4.55 -10.32
C ALA A 150 -1.63 5.36 -10.37
N LYS A 151 -1.45 6.19 -11.40
CA LYS A 151 -0.28 7.08 -11.50
C LYS A 151 -0.34 8.18 -10.44
N GLN A 152 -1.48 8.85 -10.31
CA GLN A 152 -1.70 9.89 -9.30
C GLN A 152 -1.49 9.34 -7.88
N LEU A 153 -1.91 8.09 -7.61
CA LEU A 153 -1.66 7.43 -6.34
C LEU A 153 -0.17 7.17 -6.10
N ALA A 154 0.59 6.80 -7.14
CA ALA A 154 2.03 6.62 -7.03
C ALA A 154 2.77 7.93 -6.75
N GLU A 155 2.37 9.02 -7.42
CA GLU A 155 2.88 10.39 -7.17
C GLU A 155 2.53 10.84 -5.73
N LEU A 156 1.31 10.60 -5.27
CA LEU A 156 0.88 10.87 -3.88
C LEU A 156 1.73 10.12 -2.87
N VAL A 157 1.91 8.80 -3.04
CA VAL A 157 2.76 7.99 -2.15
C VAL A 157 4.20 8.49 -2.19
N GLU A 158 4.70 8.94 -3.34
CA GLU A 158 6.00 9.57 -3.43
C GLU A 158 6.09 10.90 -2.69
N ASN A 159 5.03 11.69 -2.63
CA ASN A 159 5.07 12.94 -1.87
C ASN A 159 4.91 12.70 -0.36
N TRP A 160 4.14 11.68 0.03
CA TRP A 160 3.80 11.47 1.43
C TRP A 160 4.74 10.52 2.16
N LEU A 161 5.41 9.58 1.46
CA LEU A 161 6.24 8.58 2.12
C LEU A 161 7.62 9.16 2.46
N SER A 162 8.08 8.91 3.69
CA SER A 162 9.44 9.27 4.13
C SER A 162 10.51 8.49 3.34
N PRO A 163 11.77 8.97 3.26
CA PRO A 163 12.82 8.30 2.49
C PRO A 163 13.11 6.85 2.94
N ALA A 164 13.00 6.57 4.24
CA ALA A 164 13.20 5.25 4.83
C ALA A 164 11.88 4.48 5.03
N GLY A 165 10.77 5.01 4.52
CA GLY A 165 9.45 4.45 4.70
C GLY A 165 9.13 3.30 3.74
N SER A 166 8.03 2.61 4.02
CA SER A 166 7.45 1.65 3.07
C SER A 166 5.93 1.69 3.10
N PHE A 167 5.29 1.28 2.01
CA PHE A 167 3.84 1.17 1.93
C PHE A 167 3.40 -0.26 1.70
N VAL A 168 2.16 -0.57 2.09
CA VAL A 168 1.48 -1.82 1.74
C VAL A 168 0.08 -1.54 1.24
N PHE A 169 -0.22 -2.07 0.06
CA PHE A 169 -1.57 -2.10 -0.49
C PHE A 169 -2.05 -3.53 -0.60
N LEU A 170 -3.18 -3.84 0.04
CA LEU A 170 -3.82 -5.15 0.03
C LEU A 170 -5.16 -5.02 -0.66
N GLU A 171 -5.46 -5.94 -1.57
CA GLU A 171 -6.75 -5.99 -2.25
C GLU A 171 -7.25 -7.42 -2.46
N ILE A 172 -8.57 -7.56 -2.58
CA ILE A 172 -9.21 -8.80 -3.03
C ILE A 172 -8.90 -9.01 -4.51
N SER A 173 -8.56 -10.25 -4.88
CA SER A 173 -8.06 -10.57 -6.21
C SER A 173 -8.68 -11.84 -6.77
N VAL A 174 -8.63 -11.96 -8.10
CA VAL A 174 -9.10 -13.14 -8.82
C VAL A 174 -7.96 -14.18 -8.85
N PRO A 175 -8.14 -15.37 -8.25
CA PRO A 175 -7.09 -16.38 -8.22
C PRO A 175 -6.79 -16.91 -9.62
N ALA A 176 -5.50 -17.15 -9.92
CA ALA A 176 -5.05 -17.63 -11.22
C ALA A 176 -5.45 -19.09 -11.49
N ASN A 177 -5.56 -19.90 -10.44
CA ASN A 177 -5.97 -21.30 -10.54
C ASN A 177 -7.46 -21.39 -10.92
N ARG A 178 -7.76 -21.95 -12.11
CA ARG A 178 -9.13 -22.08 -12.62
C ARG A 178 -10.04 -22.90 -11.71
N ILE A 179 -9.53 -23.94 -11.06
CA ILE A 179 -10.32 -24.80 -10.17
C ILE A 179 -10.86 -24.00 -8.97
N LEU A 180 -10.06 -23.06 -8.46
CA LEU A 180 -10.48 -22.16 -7.38
C LEU A 180 -11.29 -20.97 -7.91
N ARG A 181 -10.91 -20.45 -9.08
CA ARG A 181 -11.49 -19.25 -9.67
C ARG A 181 -12.98 -19.37 -9.93
N GLU A 182 -13.43 -20.45 -10.57
CA GLU A 182 -14.84 -20.62 -10.93
C GLU A 182 -15.78 -20.61 -9.72
N PRO A 183 -15.60 -21.46 -8.69
CA PRO A 183 -16.45 -21.42 -7.49
C PRO A 183 -16.31 -20.11 -6.72
N TYR A 184 -15.11 -19.51 -6.68
CA TYR A 184 -14.89 -18.22 -6.03
C TYR A 184 -15.66 -17.08 -6.71
N MET A 185 -15.58 -16.98 -8.04
CA MET A 185 -16.30 -15.96 -8.80
C MET A 185 -17.81 -16.21 -8.78
N PHE A 186 -18.25 -17.47 -8.79
CA PHE A 186 -19.66 -17.81 -8.60
C PHE A 186 -20.16 -17.34 -7.22
N TYR A 187 -19.40 -17.59 -6.16
CA TYR A 187 -19.72 -17.13 -4.82
C TYR A 187 -19.84 -15.61 -4.76
N LEU A 188 -18.85 -14.86 -5.26
CA LEU A 188 -18.87 -13.40 -5.28
C LEU A 188 -20.01 -12.81 -6.12
N LYS A 189 -20.31 -13.39 -7.30
CA LYS A 189 -21.30 -12.82 -8.23
C LYS A 189 -22.73 -13.26 -7.98
N ARG A 190 -22.95 -14.40 -7.33
CA ARG A 190 -24.28 -15.00 -7.17
C ARG A 190 -24.67 -15.16 -5.71
N ILE A 191 -23.80 -15.75 -4.89
CA ILE A 191 -24.13 -16.03 -3.49
C ILE A 191 -24.14 -14.73 -2.68
N ILE A 192 -23.14 -13.86 -2.84
CA ILE A 192 -23.06 -12.62 -2.08
C ILE A 192 -24.24 -11.67 -2.35
N PRO A 193 -24.61 -11.36 -3.61
CA PRO A 193 -25.79 -10.52 -3.86
C PRO A 193 -27.09 -11.15 -3.35
N TRP A 194 -27.20 -12.48 -3.40
CA TRP A 194 -28.38 -13.19 -2.87
C TRP A 194 -28.45 -13.12 -1.33
N LEU A 195 -27.34 -13.32 -0.63
CA LEU A 195 -27.26 -13.10 0.82
C LEU A 195 -27.50 -11.63 1.17
N GLY A 196 -27.00 -10.71 0.34
CA GLY A 196 -27.26 -9.28 0.43
C GLY A 196 -28.75 -8.97 0.46
N ARG A 197 -29.50 -9.54 -0.50
CA ARG A 197 -30.96 -9.43 -0.57
C ARG A 197 -31.68 -10.04 0.64
N LEU A 198 -31.16 -11.14 1.20
CA LEU A 198 -31.83 -11.87 2.27
C LEU A 198 -31.60 -11.25 3.66
N PHE A 199 -30.44 -10.64 3.90
CA PHE A 199 -30.01 -10.22 5.24
C PHE A 199 -29.56 -8.76 5.37
N LEU A 200 -29.26 -8.05 4.27
CA LEU A 200 -28.35 -6.89 4.32
C LEU A 200 -28.82 -5.67 3.49
N GLY A 201 -30.09 -5.62 3.09
CA GLY A 201 -30.67 -4.47 2.39
C GLY A 201 -30.51 -4.53 0.87
N ASN A 202 -29.64 -3.69 0.30
CA ASN A 202 -29.59 -3.42 -1.14
C ASN A 202 -28.65 -4.38 -1.91
N PRO A 203 -29.17 -5.29 -2.76
CA PRO A 203 -28.36 -6.26 -3.51
C PRO A 203 -27.44 -5.63 -4.56
N ASP A 204 -27.74 -4.42 -5.05
CA ASP A 204 -26.98 -3.79 -6.13
C ASP A 204 -25.62 -3.29 -5.65
N ASN A 205 -25.53 -2.79 -4.42
CA ASN A 205 -24.27 -2.40 -3.78
C ASN A 205 -23.26 -3.56 -3.73
N TYR A 206 -23.75 -4.79 -3.51
CA TYR A 206 -22.89 -5.98 -3.47
C TYR A 206 -22.48 -6.47 -4.86
N ARG A 207 -23.32 -6.26 -5.87
CA ARG A 207 -22.92 -6.50 -7.27
C ARG A 207 -21.76 -5.59 -7.66
N MET A 208 -21.79 -4.33 -7.21
CA MET A 208 -20.72 -3.37 -7.48
C MET A 208 -19.37 -3.83 -6.90
N LEU A 209 -19.35 -4.38 -5.68
CA LEU A 209 -18.12 -4.97 -5.12
C LEU A 209 -17.55 -6.10 -5.99
N GLY A 210 -18.42 -6.97 -6.52
CA GLY A 210 -18.02 -8.02 -7.45
C GLY A 210 -17.46 -7.47 -8.76
N LEU A 211 -18.09 -6.41 -9.29
CA LEU A 211 -17.66 -5.73 -10.51
C LEU A 211 -16.29 -5.05 -10.34
N TYR A 212 -16.06 -4.32 -9.26
CA TYR A 212 -14.75 -3.72 -8.95
C TYR A 212 -13.66 -4.80 -8.85
N THR A 213 -13.93 -5.89 -8.13
CA THR A 213 -12.98 -6.99 -7.98
C THR A 213 -12.62 -7.63 -9.33
N GLU A 214 -13.61 -7.85 -10.19
CA GLU A 214 -13.38 -8.40 -11.53
C GLU A 214 -12.57 -7.45 -12.43
N ARG A 215 -12.88 -6.14 -12.41
CA ARG A 215 -12.14 -5.13 -13.20
C ARG A 215 -10.71 -4.93 -12.69
N PHE A 216 -10.51 -4.97 -11.37
CA PHE A 216 -9.20 -4.82 -10.75
C PHE A 216 -8.28 -6.01 -11.02
N LYS A 217 -8.83 -7.23 -11.04
CA LYS A 217 -8.13 -8.52 -11.21
C LYS A 217 -7.17 -8.82 -10.06
N ASP A 218 -6.02 -8.15 -9.99
CA ASP A 218 -5.03 -8.26 -8.93
C ASP A 218 -4.12 -7.03 -8.87
N CYS A 219 -3.21 -6.97 -7.89
CA CYS A 219 -2.31 -5.83 -7.73
C CYS A 219 -1.19 -5.76 -8.79
N GLY A 220 -1.12 -6.65 -9.78
CA GLY A 220 -0.02 -6.68 -10.75
C GLY A 220 0.07 -5.40 -11.60
N GLY A 221 -1.08 -4.86 -12.02
CA GLY A 221 -1.14 -3.58 -12.73
C GLY A 221 -0.65 -2.41 -11.87
N LEU A 222 -1.06 -2.38 -10.60
CA LEU A 222 -0.62 -1.38 -9.63
C LEU A 222 0.89 -1.49 -9.37
N ALA A 223 1.40 -2.71 -9.18
CA ALA A 223 2.82 -2.98 -9.00
C ALA A 223 3.66 -2.46 -10.17
N ALA A 224 3.19 -2.68 -11.41
CA ALA A 224 3.86 -2.17 -12.60
C ALA A 224 3.92 -0.64 -12.64
N THR A 225 2.83 0.05 -12.27
CA THR A 225 2.80 1.51 -12.18
C THR A 225 3.79 2.03 -11.14
N PHE A 226 3.81 1.44 -9.94
CA PHE A 226 4.74 1.87 -8.89
C PHE A 226 6.21 1.58 -9.22
N ARG A 227 6.51 0.48 -9.93
CA ARG A 227 7.87 0.22 -10.45
C ARG A 227 8.32 1.30 -11.43
N LYS A 228 7.42 1.75 -12.31
CA LYS A 228 7.72 2.86 -13.25
C LYS A 228 7.99 4.18 -12.54
N GLN A 229 7.34 4.42 -11.39
CA GLN A 229 7.61 5.56 -10.51
C GLN A 229 8.93 5.43 -9.72
N GLY A 230 9.65 4.32 -9.85
CA GLY A 230 10.95 4.12 -9.20
C GLY A 230 10.91 3.43 -7.82
N PHE A 231 9.76 2.86 -7.43
CA PHE A 231 9.66 2.05 -6.22
C PHE A 231 10.15 0.61 -6.46
N GLN A 232 10.80 0.04 -5.45
CA GLN A 232 11.03 -1.39 -5.37
C GLN A 232 9.77 -2.07 -4.85
N ILE A 233 9.23 -3.05 -5.57
CA ILE A 233 7.94 -3.68 -5.27
C ILE A 233 8.07 -5.19 -5.04
N GLU A 234 7.63 -5.62 -3.87
CA GLU A 234 7.45 -7.02 -3.45
C GLU A 234 5.96 -7.38 -3.53
N GLU A 235 5.62 -8.38 -4.33
CA GLU A 235 4.24 -8.88 -4.48
C GLU A 235 4.02 -10.12 -3.60
N ARG A 236 2.82 -10.24 -3.02
CA ARG A 236 2.40 -11.35 -2.18
C ARG A 236 1.00 -11.80 -2.56
N ARG A 237 0.85 -13.10 -2.84
CA ARG A 237 -0.46 -13.73 -3.03
C ARG A 237 -0.88 -14.37 -1.71
N LEU A 238 -2.07 -14.03 -1.22
CA LEU A 238 -2.64 -14.56 0.01
C LEU A 238 -3.76 -15.54 -0.36
N PHE A 239 -3.82 -16.66 0.37
CA PHE A 239 -4.82 -17.72 0.19
C PHE A 239 -5.03 -18.07 -1.29
N PHE A 240 -4.00 -18.66 -1.92
CA PHE A 240 -4.02 -19.07 -3.34
C PHE A 240 -4.35 -17.96 -4.35
N GLY A 241 -4.24 -16.68 -3.95
CA GLY A 241 -4.48 -15.52 -4.80
C GLY A 241 -5.88 -14.92 -4.71
N CYS A 242 -6.70 -15.32 -3.73
CA CYS A 242 -7.97 -14.64 -3.43
C CYS A 242 -7.78 -13.22 -2.89
N ALA A 243 -6.58 -12.92 -2.38
CA ALA A 243 -6.14 -11.55 -2.14
C ALA A 243 -4.68 -11.40 -2.59
N THR A 244 -4.31 -10.20 -3.01
CA THR A 244 -2.91 -9.85 -3.29
C THR A 244 -2.52 -8.61 -2.54
N ALA A 245 -1.28 -8.58 -2.05
CA ALA A 245 -0.68 -7.41 -1.46
C ALA A 245 0.58 -7.02 -2.22
N ILE A 246 0.85 -5.72 -2.30
CA ILE A 246 2.14 -5.19 -2.72
C ILE A 246 2.75 -4.44 -1.55
N ARG A 247 4.03 -4.66 -1.32
CA ARG A 247 4.85 -3.84 -0.44
C ARG A 247 5.82 -3.05 -1.30
N GLY A 248 5.92 -1.75 -1.07
CA GLY A 248 6.88 -0.90 -1.78
C GLY A 248 7.72 -0.03 -0.88
N CYS A 249 8.94 0.23 -1.32
CA CYS A 249 9.85 1.21 -0.71
C CYS A 249 10.62 1.92 -1.82
N ARG A 250 11.16 3.11 -1.51
CA ARG A 250 11.99 3.84 -2.48
C ARG A 250 13.21 3.02 -2.86
N SER A 251 13.59 3.05 -4.13
CA SER A 251 14.91 2.59 -4.51
C SER A 251 15.94 3.54 -3.91
N GLN A 252 16.82 3.04 -3.04
CA GLN A 252 17.96 3.84 -2.60
C GLN A 252 18.83 4.07 -3.83
N SER A 253 18.99 5.33 -4.26
CA SER A 253 20.10 5.63 -5.15
C SER A 253 21.36 5.36 -4.34
N ILE A 254 22.19 4.43 -4.83
CA ILE A 254 23.57 4.34 -4.40
C ILE A 254 24.15 5.70 -4.78
N ARG A 255 24.27 6.63 -3.83
CA ARG A 255 25.16 7.76 -3.99
C ARG A 255 26.55 7.13 -4.03
N SER A 256 27.06 6.88 -5.24
CA SER A 256 28.47 6.62 -5.44
C SER A 256 29.20 7.81 -4.84
N SER A 257 29.80 7.61 -3.68
CA SER A 257 30.89 8.45 -3.21
C SER A 257 32.07 8.23 -4.17
N THR A 258 32.01 8.85 -5.35
CA THR A 258 33.22 9.19 -6.09
C THR A 258 33.89 10.29 -5.29
N GLY A 259 34.65 9.87 -4.28
CA GLY A 259 35.70 10.70 -3.70
C GLY A 259 36.63 11.09 -4.85
N GLN A 260 36.73 12.39 -5.10
CA GLN A 260 37.88 12.96 -5.77
C GLN A 260 39.11 12.68 -4.90
N GLY A 261 39.77 11.55 -5.14
CA GLY A 261 41.15 11.31 -4.78
C GLY A 261 41.99 11.49 -6.03
N GLY A 262 42.44 12.72 -6.30
CA GLY A 262 43.46 12.96 -7.31
C GLY A 262 44.79 12.42 -6.80
N SER A 263 45.21 11.26 -7.28
CA SER A 263 46.58 10.77 -7.17
C SER A 263 47.30 11.05 -8.48
N GLU A 264 48.18 12.05 -8.50
CA GLU A 264 49.19 12.19 -9.55
C GLU A 264 50.19 11.02 -9.48
N PRO A 265 50.65 10.50 -10.63
CA PRO A 265 51.71 9.50 -10.66
C PRO A 265 53.09 10.17 -10.64
N VAL A 266 53.90 9.83 -9.63
CA VAL A 266 55.33 10.17 -9.56
C VAL A 266 56.12 9.25 -10.53
N PRO A 267 57.01 9.77 -11.39
CA PRO A 267 57.82 8.93 -12.27
C PRO A 267 59.10 8.43 -11.57
N ALA A 268 59.49 7.21 -11.91
CA ALA A 268 60.71 6.54 -11.45
C ALA A 268 61.90 6.78 -12.40
N ASN A 269 63.07 7.09 -11.82
CA ASN A 269 64.44 6.93 -12.35
C ASN A 269 65.34 7.05 -11.10
N GLY A 270 66.24 6.14 -10.72
CA GLY A 270 67.38 5.53 -11.44
C GLY A 270 68.64 5.86 -10.61
N GLY A 271 69.31 4.88 -9.99
CA GLY A 271 70.42 5.04 -9.01
C GLY A 271 71.78 5.49 -9.61
N PRO A 272 72.97 5.22 -9.00
CA PRO A 272 73.25 4.48 -7.75
C PRO A 272 74.35 5.08 -6.80
N ASP A 273 74.61 4.35 -5.71
CA ASP A 273 75.92 4.11 -5.05
C ASP A 273 76.47 5.07 -3.96
N GLN A 274 76.55 4.55 -2.72
CA GLN A 274 77.79 4.43 -1.91
C GLN A 274 77.50 3.88 -0.48
N THR A 275 78.15 2.75 -0.14
CA THR A 275 78.43 2.22 1.23
C THR A 275 79.87 2.59 1.66
N PRO A 276 80.41 2.34 2.88
CA PRO A 276 79.93 1.52 4.03
C PRO A 276 80.09 2.14 5.46
N GLY A 277 79.66 1.39 6.51
CA GLY A 277 79.55 1.73 7.96
C GLY A 277 80.87 1.85 8.77
N PRO A 278 81.02 1.37 10.03
CA PRO A 278 80.09 0.76 11.01
C PRO A 278 80.13 1.42 12.43
N ASP A 279 79.28 0.97 13.37
CA ASP A 279 79.70 0.53 14.74
C ASP A 279 78.52 0.44 15.75
N THR A 280 78.40 -0.76 16.32
CA THR A 280 77.69 -1.18 17.55
C THR A 280 78.77 -1.16 18.67
N PRO A 281 78.54 -1.03 20.02
CA PRO A 281 77.58 -1.86 20.74
C PRO A 281 77.03 -1.42 22.13
N ALA A 282 76.16 -2.30 22.64
CA ALA A 282 75.96 -2.74 24.05
C ALA A 282 75.02 -1.96 25.00
N GLY A 283 74.18 -2.74 25.72
CA GLY A 283 73.15 -2.35 26.71
C GLY A 283 73.69 -1.98 28.11
N PRO A 284 73.10 -2.40 29.26
CA PRO A 284 71.92 -3.26 29.49
C PRO A 284 70.91 -2.78 30.60
N GLU A 285 69.85 -3.58 30.82
CA GLU A 285 69.20 -3.99 32.10
C GLU A 285 68.80 -2.98 33.21
N ARG A 286 67.52 -2.97 33.62
CA ARG A 286 66.94 -3.66 34.83
C ARG A 286 65.61 -3.08 35.33
N SER A 287 64.66 -4.00 35.50
CA SER A 287 63.71 -4.23 36.62
C SER A 287 63.29 -3.08 37.55
N ARG A 288 61.97 -2.90 37.67
CA ARG A 288 61.19 -3.08 38.92
C ARG A 288 59.71 -3.30 38.58
#